data_AF-A0A1Y4UIR4-F1
#
_entry.id   AF-A0A1Y4UIR4-F1
#
_cell.length_a   1.000
_cell.length_b   1.000
_cell.length_c   1.000
_cell.angle_alpha   90.00
_cell.angle_beta   90.00
_cell.angle_gamma   90.00
#
_symmetry.space_group_name_H-M   'P 1'
#
loop_
_entity.id
_entity.type
_entity.pdbx_description
1 polymer ?
#
loop_
_entity_poly.entity_id
_entity_poly.type
_entity_poly.pdbx_seq_one_letter_code
_entity_poly.pdbx_strand_id
1 'polypeptide(L)'
;MEILEQIKLLSGNTNEALISLIIDKTIIEISDYTNITFDENNQSMINVLVDMAVVKLNRFGTEGLSSQSYSGVSESYIDEYPHYILKQLNSIKYSKNKKWGIL
;
A
#
# COMPACT_ATOMS: atom_id res chain seq x y z
N MET A 1 -9.29 10.28 -11.58
CA MET A 1 -9.28 8.90 -12.09
C MET A 1 -9.58 8.00 -10.91
N GLU A 2 -10.51 7.06 -11.05
CA GLU A 2 -10.86 6.12 -9.97
C GLU A 2 -9.65 5.29 -9.53
N ILE A 3 -9.57 4.94 -8.25
CA ILE A 3 -8.44 4.16 -7.66
C ILE A 3 -8.28 2.82 -8.39
N LEU A 4 -9.41 2.14 -8.64
CA LEU A 4 -9.47 0.88 -9.37
C LEU A 4 -8.83 1.00 -10.77
N GLU A 5 -9.15 2.07 -11.51
CA GLU A 5 -8.63 2.30 -12.86
C GLU A 5 -7.13 2.63 -12.87
N GLN A 6 -6.64 3.38 -11.87
CA GLN A 6 -5.21 3.63 -11.70
C GLN A 6 -4.43 2.33 -11.51
N ILE A 7 -4.93 1.44 -10.65
CA ILE A 7 -4.25 0.18 -10.34
C ILE A 7 -4.30 -0.78 -11.53
N LYS A 8 -5.42 -0.87 -12.27
CA LYS A 8 -5.50 -1.64 -13.52
C LYS A 8 -4.44 -1.18 -14.52
N LEU A 9 -4.32 0.13 -14.73
CA LEU A 9 -3.37 0.72 -15.68
C LEU A 9 -1.91 0.44 -15.29
N LEU A 10 -1.58 0.54 -14.01
CA LEU A 10 -0.20 0.39 -13.52
C LEU A 10 0.24 -1.06 -13.35
N SER A 11 -0.65 -1.95 -12.92
CA SER A 11 -0.33 -3.37 -12.70
C SER A 11 -0.50 -4.24 -13.96
N GLY A 12 -1.26 -3.77 -14.96
CA GLY A 12 -1.68 -4.59 -16.09
C GLY A 12 -2.66 -5.70 -15.72
N ASN A 13 -3.13 -5.75 -14.46
CA ASN A 13 -4.10 -6.73 -13.99
C ASN A 13 -5.53 -6.27 -14.34
N THR A 14 -6.35 -7.20 -14.84
CA THR A 14 -7.74 -6.92 -15.23
C THR A 14 -8.75 -7.60 -14.31
N ASN A 15 -8.31 -8.37 -13.31
CA ASN A 15 -9.18 -9.05 -12.37
C ASN A 15 -9.68 -8.05 -11.31
N GLU A 16 -10.83 -7.44 -11.59
CA GLU A 16 -11.42 -6.42 -10.72
C GLU A 16 -11.70 -6.92 -9.30
N ALA A 17 -12.18 -8.16 -9.15
CA ALA A 17 -12.47 -8.73 -7.84
C ALA A 17 -11.20 -8.86 -6.98
N LEU A 18 -10.09 -9.28 -7.60
CA LEU A 18 -8.79 -9.33 -6.94
C LEU A 18 -8.30 -7.92 -6.58
N ILE A 19 -8.40 -6.96 -7.51
CA ILE A 19 -7.93 -5.60 -7.27
C ILE A 19 -8.73 -4.94 -6.14
N SER A 20 -10.06 -5.08 -6.12
CA SER A 20 -10.90 -4.57 -5.04
C SER A 20 -10.54 -5.19 -3.69
N LEU A 21 -10.32 -6.51 -3.63
CA LEU A 21 -9.89 -7.16 -2.39
C LEU A 21 -8.52 -6.65 -1.91
N ILE A 22 -7.59 -6.39 -2.82
CA ILE A 22 -6.28 -5.83 -2.49
C ILE A 22 -6.40 -4.39 -1.99
N ILE A 23 -7.26 -3.57 -2.62
CA ILE A 23 -7.56 -2.20 -2.17
C ILE A 23 -8.06 -2.23 -0.73
N ASP A 24 -9.09 -3.02 -0.42
CA ASP A 24 -9.69 -3.12 0.92
C ASP A 24 -8.66 -3.50 1.98
N LYS A 25 -7.85 -4.52 1.69
CA LYS A 25 -6.77 -4.97 2.58
C LYS A 25 -5.71 -3.89 2.79
N THR A 26 -5.34 -3.17 1.74
CA THR A 26 -4.29 -2.15 1.78
C THR A 26 -4.76 -0.90 2.53
N ILE A 27 -6.04 -0.54 2.44
CA ILE A 27 -6.64 0.55 3.25
C ILE A 27 -6.52 0.27 4.75
N ILE A 28 -6.81 -0.97 5.16
CA ILE A 28 -6.65 -1.40 6.56
C ILE A 28 -5.19 -1.29 6.97
N GLU A 29 -4.27 -1.80 6.16
CA GLU A 29 -2.83 -1.79 6.44
C GLU A 29 -2.24 -0.37 6.56
N ILE A 30 -2.66 0.56 5.68
CA ILE A 30 -2.29 1.98 5.79
C ILE A 30 -2.79 2.57 7.11
N SER A 31 -4.03 2.25 7.49
CA SER A 31 -4.64 2.76 8.71
C SER A 31 -3.93 2.25 9.95
N ASP A 32 -3.61 0.96 9.97
CA ASP A 32 -2.85 0.30 11.05
C ASP A 32 -1.43 0.86 11.17
N TYR A 33 -0.72 1.03 10.05
CA TYR A 33 0.64 1.55 10.06
C TYR A 33 0.72 3.00 10.54
N THR A 34 -0.17 3.84 10.01
CA THR A 34 -0.13 5.29 10.24
C THR A 34 -0.84 5.68 11.53
N ASN A 35 -1.70 4.82 12.08
CA ASN A 35 -2.67 5.16 13.14
C ASN A 35 -3.57 6.35 12.72
N ILE A 36 -3.96 6.38 11.45
CA ILE A 36 -4.84 7.40 10.87
C ILE A 36 -5.88 6.69 10.02
N THR A 37 -7.16 7.02 10.22
CA THR A 37 -8.23 6.55 9.33
C THR A 37 -7.94 6.99 7.90
N PHE A 38 -7.98 6.04 6.98
CA PHE A 38 -7.84 6.31 5.56
C PHE A 38 -8.90 7.31 5.08
N ASP A 39 -8.47 8.32 4.33
CA ASP A 39 -9.32 9.35 3.75
C ASP A 39 -9.18 9.33 2.23
N GLU A 40 -10.25 8.95 1.54
CA GLU A 40 -10.33 8.87 0.08
C GLU A 40 -10.22 10.23 -0.61
N ASN A 41 -10.34 11.35 0.13
CA ASN A 41 -10.11 12.68 -0.40
C ASN A 41 -8.64 13.12 -0.28
N ASN A 42 -7.84 12.40 0.52
CA ASN A 42 -6.44 12.70 0.73
C ASN A 42 -5.58 12.07 -0.37
N GLN A 43 -5.15 12.90 -1.33
CA GLN A 43 -4.32 12.47 -2.46
C GLN A 43 -3.02 11.76 -2.06
N SER A 44 -2.44 12.07 -0.89
CA SER A 44 -1.23 11.38 -0.42
C SER A 44 -1.53 9.95 0.04
N MET A 45 -2.69 9.73 0.66
CA MET A 45 -3.16 8.40 1.04
C MET A 45 -3.56 7.57 -0.18
N ILE A 46 -4.22 8.20 -1.16
CA ILE A 46 -4.53 7.56 -2.43
C ILE A 46 -3.27 7.12 -3.16
N ASN A 47 -2.26 7.99 -3.25
CA ASN A 47 -1.02 7.66 -3.95
C ASN A 47 -0.29 6.47 -3.32
N VAL A 48 -0.14 6.45 -1.99
CA VAL A 48 0.51 5.33 -1.30
C VAL A 48 -0.32 4.03 -1.40
N LEU A 49 -1.65 4.12 -1.38
CA LEU A 49 -2.55 2.98 -1.60
C LEU A 49 -2.33 2.35 -2.97
N VAL A 50 -2.29 3.17 -4.03
CA VAL A 50 -2.07 2.70 -5.40
C VAL A 50 -0.69 2.03 -5.52
N ASP A 51 0.36 2.66 -5.01
CA ASP A 51 1.72 2.10 -5.06
C ASP A 51 1.83 0.76 -4.30
N MET A 52 1.25 0.67 -3.10
CA MET A 52 1.21 -0.56 -2.31
C MET A 52 0.42 -1.66 -3.03
N ALA A 53 -0.75 -1.33 -3.58
CA ALA A 53 -1.59 -2.29 -4.29
C ALA A 53 -0.89 -2.86 -5.54
N VAL A 54 -0.20 -2.02 -6.31
CA VAL A 54 0.58 -2.45 -7.47
C VAL A 54 1.71 -3.40 -7.07
N VAL A 55 2.45 -3.09 -5.99
CA VAL A 55 3.50 -3.99 -5.47
C VAL A 55 2.92 -5.34 -5.05
N LYS A 56 1.80 -5.36 -4.32
CA LYS A 56 1.14 -6.59 -3.89
C LYS A 56 0.67 -7.44 -5.08
N LEU A 57 0.05 -6.81 -6.07
CA LEU A 57 -0.43 -7.50 -7.28
C LEU A 57 0.72 -8.10 -8.09
N ASN A 58 1.81 -7.35 -8.26
CA ASN A 58 2.99 -7.84 -8.97
C ASN A 58 3.63 -9.03 -8.23
N ARG A 59 3.68 -8.97 -6.88
CA ARG A 59 4.19 -10.08 -6.05
C ARG A 59 3.35 -11.35 -6.19
N PHE A 60 2.03 -11.23 -6.11
CA PHE A 60 1.10 -12.35 -6.27
C PHE A 60 1.28 -13.08 -7.62
N GLY A 61 1.65 -12.36 -8.68
CA GLY A 61 1.95 -12.94 -10.00
C GLY A 61 3.33 -13.59 -10.13
N THR A 62 4.26 -13.34 -9.19
CA THR A 62 5.67 -13.79 -9.27
C THR A 62 6.02 -14.99 -8.39
N GLU A 63 5.08 -15.50 -7.59
CA GLU A 63 5.29 -16.61 -6.65
C GLU A 63 5.80 -17.90 -7.33
N GLY A 64 5.52 -18.08 -8.62
CA GLY A 64 6.05 -19.21 -9.41
C GLY A 64 7.54 -19.10 -9.81
N LEU A 65 8.12 -17.90 -9.77
CA LEU A 65 9.54 -17.65 -10.07
C LEU A 65 10.40 -17.58 -8.80
N SER A 66 9.81 -17.19 -7.67
CA SER A 66 10.47 -17.07 -6.37
C SER A 66 10.25 -18.27 -5.45
N SER A 67 10.14 -19.49 -5.99
CA SER A 67 9.99 -20.75 -5.23
C SER A 67 11.24 -21.12 -4.38
N GLN A 68 12.10 -20.16 -4.06
CA GLN A 68 13.24 -20.32 -3.18
C GLN A 68 13.08 -19.32 -2.03
N SER A 69 12.73 -19.86 -0.87
CA SER A 69 12.74 -19.20 0.45
C SER A 69 11.59 -18.25 0.73
N TYR A 70 10.58 -18.71 1.47
CA TYR A 70 10.16 -17.99 2.69
C TYR A 70 9.43 -18.94 3.64
N SER A 71 10.21 -19.65 4.44
CA SER A 71 9.70 -20.45 5.56
C SER A 71 9.35 -19.53 6.74
N GLY A 72 8.05 -19.40 7.02
CA GLY A 72 7.54 -19.47 8.39
C GLY A 72 7.96 -18.40 9.40
N VAL A 73 8.12 -17.15 8.98
CA VAL A 73 8.19 -16.03 9.92
C VAL A 73 7.01 -15.11 9.65
N SER A 74 6.25 -14.76 10.69
CA SER A 74 5.25 -13.68 10.63
C SER A 74 5.98 -12.37 10.43
N GLU A 75 6.47 -12.13 9.21
CA GLU A 75 7.14 -10.90 8.86
C GLU A 75 6.10 -9.80 8.75
N SER A 76 6.39 -8.68 9.40
CA SER A 76 5.61 -7.48 9.20
C SER A 76 5.73 -7.12 7.72
N TYR A 77 4.65 -7.29 6.96
CA TYR A 77 4.54 -6.96 5.52
C TYR A 77 5.10 -5.57 5.14
N ILE A 78 5.21 -4.69 6.13
CA ILE A 78 5.82 -3.38 6.07
C ILE A 78 7.30 -3.43 5.60
N ASP A 79 8.12 -4.34 6.15
CA ASP A 79 9.56 -4.36 5.85
C ASP A 79 9.89 -4.83 4.43
N GLU A 80 8.89 -5.36 3.72
CA GLU A 80 9.05 -5.85 2.36
C GLU A 80 8.72 -4.80 1.28
N TYR A 81 8.24 -3.61 1.66
CA TYR A 81 7.95 -2.57 0.67
C TYR A 81 9.21 -1.84 0.21
N PRO A 82 9.24 -1.41 -1.06
CA PRO A 82 10.23 -0.45 -1.53
C PRO A 82 10.31 0.79 -0.64
N HIS A 83 11.54 1.28 -0.43
CA HIS A 83 11.81 2.40 0.48
C HIS A 83 10.98 3.67 0.19
N TYR A 84 10.61 3.91 -1.07
CA TYR A 84 9.78 5.07 -1.42
C TYR A 84 8.35 4.97 -0.83
N ILE A 85 7.76 3.77 -0.74
CA ILE A 85 6.44 3.54 -0.12
C ILE A 85 6.54 3.77 1.39
N LEU A 86 7.57 3.21 2.03
CA LEU A 86 7.85 3.44 3.45
C LEU A 86 7.99 4.94 3.77
N LYS A 87 8.64 5.71 2.89
CA LYS A 87 8.77 7.16 3.05
C LYS A 87 7.41 7.86 2.96
N GLN A 88 6.53 7.46 2.06
CA GLN A 88 5.16 7.99 1.95
C GLN A 88 4.34 7.69 3.21
N LEU A 89 4.34 6.44 3.67
CA LEU A 89 3.66 6.00 4.88
C LEU A 89 4.14 6.77 6.12
N ASN A 90 5.46 6.92 6.28
CA ASN A 90 6.03 7.71 7.36
C ASN A 90 5.63 9.19 7.27
N SER A 91 5.63 9.77 6.06
CA SER A 91 5.18 11.15 5.86
C SER A 91 3.73 11.35 6.34
N ILE A 92 2.83 10.42 6.00
CA ILE A 92 1.43 10.44 6.44
C ILE A 92 1.35 10.32 7.97
N LYS A 93 2.04 9.33 8.55
CA LYS A 93 2.09 9.08 10.00
C LYS A 93 2.54 10.32 10.79
N TYR A 94 3.60 11.00 10.35
CA TYR A 94 4.16 12.16 11.06
C TYR A 94 3.51 13.50 10.68
N SER A 95 2.63 13.54 9.66
CA SER A 95 1.92 14.75 9.24
C SER A 95 1.05 15.33 10.38
N LYS A 96 0.41 14.48 11.20
CA LYS A 96 -0.33 14.92 12.39
C LYS A 96 0.57 15.65 13.40
N ASN A 97 1.82 15.24 13.56
CA ASN A 97 2.75 15.82 14.54
C ASN A 97 3.29 17.18 14.08
N LYS A 98 3.39 17.44 12.77
CA LYS A 98 3.83 18.74 12.23
C LYS A 98 2.84 19.88 12.52
N LYS A 99 1.53 19.59 12.61
CA LYS A 99 0.52 20.62 12.90
C LYS A 99 0.64 21.24 14.31
N TRP A 100 1.34 20.58 15.23
CA TRP A 100 1.54 21.04 16.62
C TRP A 100 2.95 21.56 16.91
N GLY A 101 3.87 21.49 15.95
CA GLY A 101 5.27 21.89 16.10
C GLY A 101 5.59 23.30 15.63
N ILE A 102 4.59 24.18 15.49
CA ILE A 102 4.76 25.60 15.18
C ILE A 102 4.24 26.39 16.38
N LEU A 103 5.05 26.47 17.44
CA LEU A 103 5.04 27.49 18.48
C LEU A 103 6.49 27.72 18.93
#